data_AF-A0A392NXZ2-F1
#
_entry.id   AF-A0A392NXZ2-F1
#
_cell.length_a   1.000
_cell.length_b   1.000
_cell.length_c   1.000
_cell.angle_alpha   90.00
_cell.angle_beta   90.00
_cell.angle_gamma   90.00
#
_symmetry.space_group_name_H-M   'P 1'
#
loop_
_entity.id
_entity.type
_entity.pdbx_description
1 polymer ?
#
loop_
_entity_poly.entity_id
_entity_poly.type
_entity_poly.pdbx_seq_one_letter_code
_entity_poly.pdbx_strand_id
1 'polypeptide(L)'
;AAKECRIIVDTIESALPNGMPDGIGEDCKLQEWFHRALELLPNLWIKAGFLDEAVTAYRRALVKPWNLEPRRLACLQKDLATTLLYGGVEVNLPSHLQVNGPTTPMSNIEEAILLLLILSGKM
;
A
#
# COMPACT_ATOMS: atom_id res chain seq x y z
N ALA A 1 -3.93 16.86 7.07
CA ALA A 1 -2.83 15.88 7.01
C ALA A 1 -3.12 14.76 6.00
N ALA A 2 -4.09 13.86 6.24
CA ALA A 2 -4.39 12.75 5.32
C ALA A 2 -4.70 13.21 3.88
N LYS A 3 -5.54 14.25 3.73
CA LYS A 3 -5.90 14.82 2.42
C LYS A 3 -4.69 15.36 1.65
N GLU A 4 -3.81 16.13 2.32
CA GLU A 4 -2.58 16.65 1.72
C GLU A 4 -1.64 15.53 1.28
N CYS A 5 -1.47 14.52 2.14
CA CYS A 5 -0.66 13.35 1.83
C CYS A 5 -1.23 12.56 0.63
N ARG A 6 -2.56 12.48 0.53
CA ARG A 6 -3.25 11.87 -0.62
C ARG A 6 -2.97 12.64 -1.90
N ILE A 7 -3.00 13.97 -1.90
CA ILE A 7 -2.72 14.79 -3.10
C ILE A 7 -1.33 14.49 -3.66
N ILE A 8 -0.32 14.32 -2.80
CA ILE A 8 1.03 13.95 -3.23
C ILE A 8 1.03 12.59 -3.93
N VAL A 9 0.39 11.60 -3.31
CA VAL A 9 0.30 10.24 -3.87
C VAL A 9 -0.47 10.24 -5.19
N ASP A 10 -1.64 10.88 -5.23
CA ASP A 10 -2.48 10.98 -6.44
C ASP A 10 -1.73 11.66 -7.60
N THR A 11 -0.98 12.73 -7.31
CA THR A 11 -0.19 13.46 -8.32
C THR A 11 0.90 12.57 -8.91
N ILE A 12 1.66 11.86 -8.06
CA ILE A 12 2.76 11.00 -8.53
C ILE A 12 2.21 9.77 -9.26
N GLU A 13 1.15 9.15 -8.76
CA GLU A 13 0.48 8.04 -9.46
C GLU A 13 -0.05 8.45 -10.83
N SER A 14 -0.58 9.68 -10.97
CA SER A 14 -1.05 10.18 -12.26
C SER A 14 0.09 10.43 -13.26
N ALA A 15 1.26 10.87 -12.77
CA ALA A 15 2.44 11.09 -13.59
C ALA A 15 3.18 9.78 -13.94
N LEU A 16 3.10 8.79 -13.06
CA LEU A 16 3.81 7.51 -13.15
C LEU A 16 2.84 6.32 -13.00
N PRO A 17 1.91 6.12 -13.96
CA PRO A 17 0.85 5.10 -13.84
C PRO A 17 1.36 3.65 -13.78
N ASN A 18 2.60 3.42 -14.22
CA ASN A 18 3.24 2.11 -14.26
C ASN A 18 4.22 1.87 -13.09
N GLY A 19 4.31 2.81 -12.14
CA GLY A 19 5.31 2.76 -11.08
C GLY A 19 6.54 3.64 -11.38
N MET A 20 7.52 3.56 -10.48
CA MET A 20 8.77 4.31 -10.60
C MET A 20 9.62 3.71 -11.74
N PRO A 21 10.04 4.49 -12.74
CA PRO A 21 10.88 3.99 -13.83
C PRO A 21 12.29 3.63 -13.34
N ASP A 22 12.87 2.59 -13.94
CA ASP A 22 14.23 2.15 -13.69
C ASP A 22 15.23 3.29 -14.00
N GLY A 23 16.10 3.61 -13.05
CA GLY A 23 17.14 4.62 -13.20
C GLY A 23 16.79 6.03 -12.70
N ILE A 24 15.60 6.26 -12.13
CA ILE A 24 15.44 7.38 -11.20
C ILE A 24 16.33 7.09 -9.98
N GLY A 25 17.39 7.88 -9.85
CA GLY A 25 18.48 7.60 -8.91
C GLY A 25 17.97 7.42 -7.48
N GLU A 26 18.53 6.41 -6.80
CA GLU A 26 18.25 6.04 -5.39
C GLU A 26 18.38 7.22 -4.41
N ASP A 27 19.05 8.32 -4.81
CA ASP A 27 19.23 9.55 -4.03
C ASP A 27 18.27 10.70 -4.42
N CYS A 28 17.23 10.43 -5.21
CA CYS A 28 16.23 11.45 -5.53
C CYS A 28 15.44 11.81 -4.28
N LYS A 29 15.67 13.01 -3.72
CA LYS A 29 14.91 13.52 -2.55
C LYS A 29 13.41 13.37 -2.74
N LEU A 30 12.90 13.58 -3.96
CA LEU A 30 11.47 13.43 -4.28
C LEU A 30 10.96 12.00 -4.04
N GLN A 31 11.75 10.98 -4.39
CA GLN A 31 11.41 9.59 -4.16
C GLN A 31 11.32 9.28 -2.66
N GLU A 32 12.26 9.78 -1.86
CA GLU A 32 12.22 9.63 -0.41
C GLU A 32 10.96 10.27 0.21
N TRP A 33 10.62 11.50 -0.21
CA TRP A 33 9.38 12.16 0.23
C TRP A 33 8.14 11.37 -0.16
N PHE A 34 8.13 10.81 -1.37
CA PHE A 34 7.03 10.00 -1.86
C PHE A 34 6.88 8.68 -1.09
N HIS A 35 7.97 7.95 -0.87
CA HIS A 35 7.96 6.75 -0.03
C HIS A 35 7.44 7.05 1.37
N ARG A 36 7.86 8.18 1.94
CA ARG A 36 7.36 8.61 3.25
C ARG A 36 5.87 8.94 3.23
N ALA A 37 5.38 9.53 2.14
CA ALA A 37 3.95 9.76 1.96
C ALA A 37 3.16 8.45 1.86
N LEU A 38 3.68 7.44 1.16
CA LEU A 38 3.08 6.10 1.07
C LEU A 38 2.99 5.42 2.45
N GLU A 39 4.02 5.54 3.30
CA GLU A 39 4.00 5.00 4.67
C GLU A 39 3.04 5.76 5.62
N LEU A 40 2.97 7.08 5.48
CA LEU A 40 2.20 7.92 6.39
C LEU A 40 0.72 7.96 6.03
N LEU A 41 0.36 7.89 4.76
CA LEU A 41 -1.03 8.04 4.30
C LEU A 41 -2.00 7.06 4.98
N PRO A 42 -1.74 5.73 5.03
CA PRO A 42 -2.64 4.80 5.71
C PRO A 42 -2.80 5.11 7.20
N ASN A 43 -1.68 5.42 7.88
CA ASN A 43 -1.67 5.78 9.29
C ASN A 43 -2.46 7.06 9.59
N LEU A 44 -2.43 8.04 8.68
CA LEU A 44 -3.21 9.26 8.80
C LEU A 44 -4.72 9.01 8.62
N TRP A 45 -5.11 8.07 7.75
CA TRP A 45 -6.50 7.64 7.60
C TRP A 45 -7.02 6.89 8.82
N ILE A 46 -6.21 5.97 9.38
CA ILE A 46 -6.55 5.26 10.63
C ILE A 46 -6.79 6.26 11.75
N LYS A 47 -5.89 7.23 11.94
CA LYS A 47 -6.05 8.27 12.98
C LYS A 47 -7.28 9.16 12.77
N ALA A 48 -7.75 9.27 11.54
CA ALA A 48 -8.95 10.01 11.20
C ALA A 48 -10.24 9.16 11.28
N GLY A 49 -10.14 7.86 11.61
CA GLY A 49 -11.27 6.94 11.73
C GLY A 49 -11.78 6.36 10.40
N PHE A 50 -11.00 6.49 9.33
CA PHE A 50 -11.35 6.08 7.98
C PHE A 50 -10.59 4.80 7.59
N LEU A 51 -11.13 3.65 8.00
CA LEU A 51 -10.46 2.35 7.81
C LEU A 51 -10.41 1.94 6.33
N ASP A 52 -11.49 2.14 5.59
CA ASP A 52 -11.58 1.78 4.16
C ASP A 52 -10.54 2.54 3.33
N GLU A 53 -10.37 3.83 3.60
CA GLU A 53 -9.37 4.69 2.98
C GLU A 53 -7.95 4.30 3.39
N ALA A 54 -7.74 3.85 4.64
CA ALA A 54 -6.45 3.34 5.09
C ALA A 54 -6.06 2.06 4.35
N VAL A 55 -6.97 1.09 4.28
CA VAL A 55 -6.77 -0.17 3.56
C VAL A 55 -6.54 0.09 2.06
N THR A 56 -7.31 1.00 1.47
CA THR A 56 -7.10 1.43 0.08
C THR A 56 -5.71 2.05 -0.11
N ALA A 57 -5.25 2.89 0.81
CA ALA A 57 -3.92 3.50 0.74
C ALA A 57 -2.79 2.46 0.85
N TYR A 58 -2.91 1.49 1.76
CA TYR A 58 -1.95 0.37 1.86
C TYR A 58 -1.90 -0.43 0.55
N ARG A 59 -3.05 -0.84 0.02
CA ARG A 59 -3.13 -1.60 -1.24
C ARG A 59 -2.51 -0.83 -2.40
N ARG A 60 -2.80 0.48 -2.53
CA ARG A 60 -2.16 1.37 -3.54
C ARG A 60 -0.64 1.38 -3.44
N ALA A 61 -0.10 1.41 -2.22
CA ALA A 61 1.34 1.37 -2.00
C ALA A 61 1.99 0.03 -2.37
N LEU A 62 1.23 -1.08 -2.36
CA LEU A 62 1.75 -2.43 -2.63
C LEU A 62 1.52 -2.90 -4.08
N VAL A 63 0.56 -2.34 -4.81
CA VAL A 63 0.18 -2.82 -6.15
C VAL A 63 1.19 -2.46 -7.25
N LYS A 64 1.90 -1.33 -7.12
CA LYS A 64 2.78 -0.80 -8.17
C LYS A 64 4.25 -0.86 -7.74
N PRO A 65 5.19 -1.01 -8.69
CA PRO A 65 6.62 -1.01 -8.38
C PRO A 65 7.09 0.42 -8.09
N TRP A 66 6.99 0.86 -6.83
CA TRP A 66 7.43 2.20 -6.40
C TRP A 66 8.90 2.29 -6.03
N ASN A 67 9.67 1.22 -6.28
CA ASN A 67 11.07 1.09 -5.85
C ASN A 67 11.22 1.34 -4.33
N LEU A 68 10.31 0.75 -3.53
CA LEU A 68 10.36 0.84 -2.06
C LEU A 68 11.49 -0.04 -1.52
N GLU A 69 12.27 0.51 -0.60
CA GLU A 69 13.25 -0.27 0.16
C GLU A 69 12.60 -1.52 0.81
N PRO A 70 13.26 -2.69 0.77
CA PRO A 70 12.68 -3.94 1.27
C PRO A 70 12.12 -3.85 2.69
N ARG A 71 12.78 -3.06 3.55
CA ARG A 71 12.33 -2.83 4.93
C ARG A 71 11.01 -2.04 5.00
N ARG A 72 10.83 -1.02 4.16
CA ARG A 72 9.58 -0.22 4.10
C ARG A 72 8.44 -1.05 3.55
N LEU A 73 8.72 -1.81 2.49
CA LEU A 73 7.76 -2.74 1.90
C LEU A 73 7.29 -3.76 2.94
N ALA A 74 8.22 -4.36 3.69
CA ALA A 74 7.88 -5.32 4.74
C ALA A 74 7.04 -4.69 5.86
N CYS A 75 7.34 -3.44 6.25
CA CYS A 75 6.52 -2.70 7.21
C CYS A 75 5.10 -2.47 6.70
N LEU A 76 4.92 -1.99 5.46
CA LEU A 76 3.61 -1.77 4.85
C LEU A 76 2.79 -3.06 4.76
N GLN A 77 3.41 -4.17 4.33
CA GLN A 77 2.74 -5.48 4.25
C GLN A 77 2.26 -5.95 5.63
N LYS A 78 3.12 -5.84 6.64
CA LYS A 78 2.81 -6.24 8.02
C LYS A 78 1.71 -5.37 8.62
N ASP A 79 1.77 -4.06 8.41
CA ASP A 79 0.81 -3.11 8.94
C ASP A 79 -0.56 -3.27 8.25
N LEU A 80 -0.59 -3.54 6.95
CA LEU A 80 -1.81 -3.92 6.23
C LEU A 80 -2.40 -5.22 6.78
N ALA A 81 -1.60 -6.29 6.90
CA ALA A 81 -2.06 -7.56 7.45
C ALA A 81 -2.67 -7.40 8.86
N THR A 82 -2.01 -6.60 9.71
CA THR A 82 -2.51 -6.27 11.06
C THR A 82 -3.83 -5.51 10.98
N THR A 83 -3.93 -4.52 10.08
CA THR A 83 -5.14 -3.72 9.86
C THR A 83 -6.32 -4.57 9.38
N LEU A 84 -6.07 -5.52 8.46
CA LEU A 84 -7.10 -6.44 7.96
C LEU A 84 -7.58 -7.42 9.02
N LEU A 85 -6.68 -7.94 9.88
CA LEU A 85 -7.01 -8.88 10.94
C LEU A 85 -7.76 -8.24 12.12
N TYR A 86 -7.36 -7.03 12.53
CA TYR A 86 -7.92 -6.35 13.69
C TYR A 86 -8.99 -5.30 13.37
N GLY A 87 -9.17 -4.95 12.08
CA GLY A 87 -10.12 -3.93 11.65
C GLY A 87 -11.59 -4.31 11.83
N GLY A 88 -11.89 -5.61 11.91
CA GLY A 88 -13.24 -6.12 12.19
C GLY A 88 -14.29 -5.84 11.10
N VAL A 89 -13.88 -5.29 9.96
CA VAL A 89 -14.72 -4.94 8.80
C VAL A 89 -14.10 -5.51 7.55
N GLU A 90 -14.93 -6.09 6.69
CA GLU A 90 -14.51 -6.54 5.37
C GLU A 90 -14.40 -5.34 4.43
N VAL A 91 -13.21 -5.12 3.85
CA VAL A 91 -12.96 -3.96 3.00
C VAL A 91 -12.80 -4.42 1.56
N ASN A 92 -13.84 -4.17 0.78
CA ASN A 92 -13.82 -4.50 -0.64
C ASN A 92 -12.71 -3.75 -1.36
N LEU A 93 -11.97 -4.46 -2.21
CA LEU A 93 -10.96 -3.86 -3.06
C LEU A 93 -11.64 -2.98 -4.13
N PRO A 94 -11.28 -1.69 -4.26
CA PRO A 94 -11.75 -0.86 -5.36
C PRO A 94 -11.52 -1.57 -6.70
N SER A 95 -12.51 -1.54 -7.59
CA SER A 95 -12.49 -2.33 -8.84
C SER A 95 -11.25 -2.11 -9.71
N HIS A 96 -10.65 -0.91 -9.67
CA HIS A 96 -9.43 -0.57 -10.41
C HIS A 96 -8.14 -1.15 -9.80
N LEU A 97 -8.19 -1.68 -8.57
CA LEU A 97 -7.08 -2.35 -7.88
C LEU A 97 -7.24 -3.87 -7.89
N GLN A 98 -8.38 -4.39 -8.36
CA GLN A 98 -8.62 -5.83 -8.44
C GLN A 98 -7.72 -6.46 -9.50
N VAL A 99 -6.79 -7.31 -9.04
CA VAL A 99 -6.02 -8.21 -9.89
C VAL A 99 -6.83 -9.49 -10.00
N ASN A 100 -7.40 -9.81 -11.16
CA ASN A 100 -8.15 -11.05 -11.35
C ASN A 100 -7.19 -12.19 -11.74
N GLY A 101 -6.77 -12.98 -10.75
CA GLY A 101 -5.97 -14.20 -10.91
C GLY A 101 -6.44 -15.35 -10.02
N PRO A 102 -6.05 -16.60 -10.30
CA PRO A 102 -6.47 -17.77 -9.53
C PRO A 102 -5.98 -17.77 -8.08
N THR A 103 -4.99 -16.95 -7.74
CA THR A 103 -4.41 -16.78 -6.40
C THR A 103 -4.79 -15.46 -5.74
N THR A 104 -5.82 -14.78 -6.26
CA THR A 104 -6.25 -13.48 -5.71
C THR A 104 -6.99 -13.71 -4.41
N PRO A 105 -6.58 -13.07 -3.31
CA PRO A 105 -7.33 -13.17 -2.07
C PRO A 105 -8.74 -12.59 -2.26
N MET A 106 -9.74 -13.36 -1.87
CA MET A 106 -11.16 -13.02 -1.98
C MET A 106 -11.73 -12.44 -0.67
N SER A 107 -10.92 -12.43 0.39
CA SER A 107 -11.26 -11.82 1.68
C SER A 107 -10.05 -11.12 2.32
N ASN A 108 -10.32 -10.22 3.25
CA ASN A 108 -9.33 -9.56 4.09
C ASN A 108 -8.46 -10.59 4.86
N ILE A 109 -9.04 -11.71 5.27
CA ILE A 109 -8.31 -12.80 5.96
C ILE A 109 -7.34 -13.47 4.99
N GLU A 110 -7.79 -13.84 3.79
CA GLU A 110 -6.91 -14.43 2.78
C GLU A 110 -5.77 -13.49 2.39
N GLU A 111 -6.06 -12.20 2.23
CA GLU A 111 -5.06 -11.18 1.93
C GLU A 111 -4.05 -11.04 3.08
N ALA A 112 -4.52 -11.00 4.33
CA ALA A 112 -3.63 -10.94 5.49
C ALA A 112 -2.71 -12.18 5.58
N ILE A 113 -3.25 -13.39 5.35
CA ILE A 113 -2.45 -14.62 5.33
C ILE A 113 -1.41 -14.57 4.21
N LEU A 114 -1.80 -14.14 3.01
CA LEU A 114 -0.89 -14.00 1.88
C LEU A 114 0.28 -13.04 2.18
N LEU A 115 -0.02 -11.87 2.73
CA LEU A 115 0.98 -10.88 3.14
C LEU A 115 1.96 -11.46 4.18
N LEU A 116 1.45 -12.22 5.15
CA LEU A 116 2.29 -12.87 6.17
C LEU A 116 3.14 -14.01 5.59
N LEU A 117 2.64 -14.77 4.62
CA LEU A 117 3.40 -15.79 3.92
C LEU A 117 4.56 -15.17 3.14
N ILE A 118 4.31 -14.08 2.41
CA ILE A 118 5.32 -13.28 1.70
C ILE A 118 6.40 -12.83 2.67
N LEU A 119 6.02 -12.19 3.79
CA LEU A 119 6.96 -11.70 4.81
C LEU A 119 7.78 -12.83 5.44
N SER A 120 7.20 -14.02 5.56
CA SER A 120 7.87 -15.16 6.16
C SER A 120 8.77 -15.95 5.20
N GLY A 121 8.89 -15.51 3.94
CA GLY A 121 9.67 -16.18 2.90
C GLY A 121 9.15 -17.57 2.54
N LYS A 122 7.85 -17.82 2.73
CA LYS A 122 7.20 -19.13 2.48
C LYS A 122 6.43 -19.18 1.17
N MET A 123 6.71 -18.24 0.26
CA MET A 123 6.04 -18.08 -1.02
C MET A 123 7.05 -17.83 -2.11
#